data_AF-K7LND7-F1
#
_entry.id   AF-K7LND7-F1
#
_cell.length_a   1.000
_cell.length_b   1.000
_cell.length_c   1.000
_cell.angle_alpha   90.00
_cell.angle_beta   90.00
_cell.angle_gamma   90.00
#
_symmetry.space_group_name_H-M   'P 1'
#
loop_
_entity.id
_entity.type
_entity.pdbx_description
1 polymer ?
#
loop_
_entity_poly.entity_id
_entity_poly.type
_entity_poly.pdbx_seq_one_letter_code
_entity_poly.pdbx_strand_id
1 'polypeptide(L)'
;LDVLVVPSEDYHRGEYVSARDRRREFVSGFTGSCLALIRKNEALLWMDGRYFFQAGQELSAEWKLMRIGEDPAVDIWMADNLPKEASIGVDPWCISIDTAQRWEYFVDEVWINCLLAEINAVIVHPLNFAGRSVADKLKDVRKKPVQEQAQDSIFSFFRMVYSYLKEVHNKFFQNGLFVPLLEVFQKCLGIIFTAIDEVSWLYNIRGSDVAYCSIVHAFSIVTSNSAFIYVDMRKVSVEYTAVSSDVTLLATDKLDTVSTAKVDLAETEVRKITSETDKSVNGEHKAEENSNDLIWADPKKCCYALYAKLNPDKVLLQQSPLALAKALKNSVELDGLKKAHIQDGAAVVQYLVWLDKKMQDIYGASGYFLEKDSVKKEKHF
;
A
#
# COMPACT_ATOMS: atom_id res chain seq x y z
N LEU A 1 -16.41 24.83 1.04
CA LEU A 1 -16.07 23.63 1.81
C LEU A 1 -17.12 23.41 2.87
N ASP A 2 -17.93 22.37 2.71
CA ASP A 2 -18.98 21.99 3.68
C ASP A 2 -18.45 20.99 4.71
N VAL A 3 -17.49 20.18 4.29
CA VAL A 3 -16.82 19.17 5.10
C VAL A 3 -15.36 19.02 4.68
N LEU A 4 -14.48 18.73 5.65
CA LEU A 4 -13.10 18.35 5.45
C LEU A 4 -12.89 16.94 6.00
N VAL A 5 -12.52 15.99 5.13
CA VAL A 5 -12.12 14.65 5.52
C VAL A 5 -10.60 14.62 5.68
N VAL A 6 -10.14 14.10 6.82
CA VAL A 6 -8.72 13.93 7.14
C VAL A 6 -8.44 12.44 7.32
N PRO A 7 -7.93 11.75 6.27
CA PRO A 7 -7.52 10.34 6.35
C PRO A 7 -6.40 10.13 7.35
N SER A 8 -6.29 8.91 7.89
CA SER A 8 -5.10 8.53 8.69
C SER A 8 -3.90 8.22 7.83
N GLU A 9 -4.13 7.94 6.54
CA GLU A 9 -3.10 7.47 5.64
C GLU A 9 -2.28 8.59 4.99
N ASP A 10 -1.04 8.26 4.63
CA ASP A 10 -0.15 9.12 3.86
C ASP A 10 -0.33 8.93 2.34
N TYR A 11 0.59 9.51 1.56
CA TYR A 11 0.54 9.49 0.09
C TYR A 11 0.72 8.09 -0.52
N HIS A 12 1.14 7.12 0.29
CA HIS A 12 1.34 5.73 -0.09
C HIS A 12 0.28 4.80 0.50
N ARG A 13 -0.69 5.35 1.24
CA ARG A 13 -1.81 4.63 1.84
C ARG A 13 -1.35 3.56 2.84
N GLY A 14 -0.31 3.86 3.62
CA GLY A 14 0.22 2.98 4.67
C GLY A 14 -0.65 2.95 5.93
N GLU A 15 -0.57 1.85 6.69
CA GLU A 15 -1.21 1.73 8.03
C GLU A 15 -0.52 2.61 9.06
N TYR A 16 0.81 2.59 9.06
CA TYR A 16 1.65 3.52 9.81
C TYR A 16 2.10 4.64 8.89
N VAL A 17 2.19 5.84 9.44
CA VAL A 17 2.62 7.04 8.71
C VAL A 17 3.76 7.74 9.44
N SER A 18 4.58 8.47 8.69
CA SER A 18 5.67 9.26 9.24
C SER A 18 5.12 10.40 10.12
N ALA A 19 5.94 10.95 11.03
CA ALA A 19 5.50 12.00 11.95
C ALA A 19 4.89 13.23 11.24
N ARG A 20 5.42 13.60 10.06
CA ARG A 20 4.91 14.71 9.24
C ARG A 20 3.52 14.45 8.63
N ASP A 21 3.15 13.19 8.46
CA ASP A 21 1.90 12.79 7.80
C ASP A 21 0.79 12.45 8.80
N ARG A 22 1.05 12.56 10.12
CA ARG A 22 0.07 12.38 11.22
C ARG A 22 -0.93 13.54 11.33
N ARG A 23 -1.52 13.96 10.21
CA ARG A 23 -2.42 15.13 10.13
C ARG A 23 -3.70 14.92 10.92
N ARG A 24 -4.25 13.72 10.82
CA ARG A 24 -5.47 13.33 11.52
C ARG A 24 -5.27 13.34 13.03
N GLU A 25 -4.15 12.81 13.53
CA GLU A 25 -3.75 12.92 14.94
C GLU A 25 -3.54 14.38 15.34
N PHE A 26 -2.84 15.18 14.52
CA PHE A 26 -2.61 16.59 14.79
C PHE A 26 -3.92 17.40 14.97
N VAL A 27 -4.93 17.16 14.13
CA VAL A 27 -6.21 17.90 14.23
C VAL A 27 -7.14 17.36 15.32
N SER A 28 -7.09 16.05 15.60
CA SER A 28 -8.03 15.41 16.55
C SER A 28 -7.48 15.21 17.95
N GLY A 29 -6.17 15.24 18.13
CA GLY A 29 -5.49 14.81 19.36
C GLY A 29 -5.55 13.29 19.60
N PHE A 30 -6.26 12.53 18.77
CA PHE A 30 -6.39 11.09 18.91
C PHE A 30 -5.21 10.37 18.27
N THR A 31 -4.60 9.40 18.94
CA THR A 31 -3.40 8.73 18.43
C THR A 31 -3.69 7.39 17.73
N GLY A 32 -4.86 6.77 17.98
CA GLY A 32 -5.28 5.52 17.34
C GLY A 32 -5.73 5.67 15.88
N SER A 33 -5.79 4.59 15.11
CA SER A 33 -6.18 4.63 13.69
C SER A 33 -7.69 4.90 13.51
N CYS A 34 -8.04 5.89 12.67
CA CYS A 34 -9.43 6.28 12.39
C CYS A 34 -9.54 7.21 11.17
N LEU A 35 -10.75 7.55 10.75
CA LEU A 35 -11.03 8.57 9.74
C LEU A 35 -11.69 9.78 10.39
N ALA A 36 -11.16 10.98 10.19
CA ALA A 36 -11.76 12.21 10.70
C ALA A 36 -12.58 12.94 9.64
N LEU A 37 -13.68 13.53 10.07
CA LEU A 37 -14.53 14.40 9.28
C LEU A 37 -14.85 15.65 10.09
N ILE A 38 -14.53 16.82 9.56
CA ILE A 38 -14.69 18.12 10.22
C ILE A 38 -15.65 18.97 9.41
N ARG A 39 -16.71 19.46 10.06
CA ARG A 39 -17.62 20.49 9.54
C ARG A 39 -17.49 21.74 10.40
N LYS A 40 -18.17 22.81 9.97
CA LYS A 40 -18.15 24.10 10.68
C LYS A 40 -18.52 24.00 12.17
N ASN A 41 -19.44 23.10 12.53
CA ASN A 41 -20.00 22.99 13.89
C ASN A 41 -19.95 21.56 14.47
N GLU A 42 -19.32 20.60 13.80
CA GLU A 42 -19.21 19.23 14.30
C GLU A 42 -17.94 18.57 13.79
N ALA A 43 -17.37 17.66 14.58
CA ALA A 43 -16.19 16.89 14.24
C ALA A 43 -16.45 15.42 14.60
N LEU A 44 -16.22 14.50 13.65
CA LEU A 44 -16.57 13.09 13.77
C LEU A 44 -15.35 12.21 13.49
N LEU A 45 -15.22 11.08 14.19
CA LEU A 45 -14.13 10.11 14.02
C LEU A 45 -14.68 8.69 13.86
N TRP A 46 -14.47 8.07 12.70
CA TRP A 46 -14.78 6.66 12.46
C TRP A 46 -13.62 5.77 12.86
N MET A 47 -13.83 4.85 13.79
CA MET A 47 -12.80 3.89 14.20
C MET A 47 -13.38 2.51 14.50
N ASP A 48 -12.51 1.51 14.49
CA ASP A 48 -12.87 0.14 14.85
C ASP A 48 -12.83 -0.10 16.37
N GLY A 49 -13.47 -1.19 16.82
CA GLY A 49 -13.70 -1.47 18.23
C GLY A 49 -12.45 -1.62 19.10
N ARG A 50 -11.26 -1.84 18.51
CA ARG A 50 -10.00 -1.89 19.27
C ARG A 50 -9.67 -0.55 19.93
N TYR A 51 -10.18 0.55 19.37
CA TYR A 51 -9.82 1.91 19.75
C TYR A 51 -10.86 2.59 20.65
N PHE A 52 -12.04 2.01 20.90
CA PHE A 52 -13.12 2.70 21.63
C PHE A 52 -12.73 3.10 23.07
N PHE A 53 -12.02 2.24 23.79
CA PHE A 53 -11.57 2.56 25.15
C PHE A 53 -10.47 3.63 25.16
N GLN A 54 -9.59 3.62 24.16
CA GLN A 54 -8.58 4.65 23.98
C GLN A 54 -9.23 5.99 23.62
N ALA A 55 -10.21 5.99 22.72
CA ALA A 55 -10.97 7.16 22.33
C ALA A 55 -11.73 7.79 23.51
N GLY A 56 -12.27 6.99 24.42
CA GLY A 56 -12.89 7.50 25.65
C GLY A 56 -11.94 8.25 26.59
N GLN A 57 -10.62 8.06 26.45
CA GLN A 57 -9.60 8.76 27.23
C GLN A 57 -8.95 9.93 26.50
N GLU A 58 -8.83 9.84 25.17
CA GLU A 58 -8.10 10.81 24.35
C GLU A 58 -9.01 11.84 23.66
N LEU A 59 -10.27 11.51 23.35
CA LEU A 59 -11.15 12.43 22.62
C LEU A 59 -11.69 13.53 23.53
N SER A 60 -11.60 14.76 23.04
CA SER A 60 -12.27 15.91 23.64
C SER A 60 -13.78 15.88 23.33
N ALA A 61 -14.56 16.68 24.08
CA ALA A 61 -16.02 16.68 23.96
C ALA A 61 -16.54 17.21 22.61
N GLU A 62 -15.70 17.91 21.86
CA GLU A 62 -15.99 18.42 20.52
C GLU A 62 -15.99 17.32 19.44
N TRP A 63 -15.32 16.19 19.70
CA TRP A 63 -15.25 15.07 18.77
C TRP A 63 -16.28 14.01 19.10
N LYS A 64 -17.11 13.69 18.10
CA LYS A 64 -18.07 12.59 18.16
C LYS A 64 -17.44 11.30 17.64
N LEU A 65 -17.39 10.29 18.50
CA LEU A 65 -17.02 8.92 18.11
C LEU A 65 -18.09 8.32 17.22
N MET A 66 -17.67 7.81 16.06
CA MET A 66 -18.45 7.00 15.14
C MET A 66 -17.87 5.58 15.12
N ARG A 67 -18.68 4.57 15.47
CA ARG A 67 -18.27 3.19 15.67
C ARG A 67 -18.44 2.38 14.40
N ILE A 68 -17.34 1.94 13.78
CA ILE A 68 -17.40 1.10 12.58
C ILE A 68 -18.15 -0.21 12.90
N GLY A 69 -19.22 -0.47 12.14
CA GLY A 69 -20.10 -1.64 12.30
C GLY A 69 -21.36 -1.37 13.12
N GLU A 70 -21.42 -0.26 13.86
CA GLU A 70 -22.63 0.19 14.60
C GLU A 70 -23.22 1.45 13.96
N ASP A 71 -22.38 2.44 13.62
CA ASP A 71 -22.76 3.69 12.98
C ASP A 71 -22.65 3.61 11.44
N PRO A 72 -23.38 4.46 10.69
CA PRO A 72 -23.26 4.54 9.24
C PRO A 72 -21.80 4.78 8.80
N ALA A 73 -21.37 4.10 7.75
CA ALA A 73 -20.07 4.36 7.13
C ALA A 73 -19.99 5.81 6.62
N VAL A 74 -18.78 6.37 6.52
CA VAL A 74 -18.58 7.79 6.20
C VAL A 74 -19.28 8.23 4.91
N ASP A 75 -19.30 7.38 3.90
CA ASP A 75 -19.96 7.61 2.61
C ASP A 75 -21.48 7.69 2.76
N ILE A 76 -22.07 6.75 3.51
CA ILE A 76 -23.51 6.76 3.82
C ILE A 76 -23.85 7.97 4.68
N TRP A 77 -23.05 8.25 5.70
CA TRP A 77 -23.25 9.39 6.58
C TRP A 77 -23.22 10.71 5.80
N MET A 78 -22.26 10.87 4.88
CA MET A 78 -22.17 12.06 4.04
C MET A 78 -23.39 12.18 3.12
N ALA A 79 -23.82 11.08 2.48
CA ALA A 79 -25.02 11.08 1.65
C ALA A 79 -26.30 11.47 2.41
N ASP A 80 -26.41 11.04 3.68
CA ASP A 80 -27.58 11.32 4.51
C ASP A 80 -27.57 12.72 5.17
N ASN A 81 -26.40 13.31 5.40
CA ASN A 81 -26.24 14.53 6.22
C ASN A 81 -25.73 15.76 5.46
N LEU A 82 -25.25 15.60 4.23
CA LEU A 82 -24.79 16.70 3.39
C LEU A 82 -25.81 17.06 2.30
N PRO A 83 -25.95 18.34 1.94
CA PRO A 83 -26.77 18.73 0.79
C PRO A 83 -26.19 18.13 -0.51
N LYS A 84 -27.05 17.94 -1.52
CA LYS A 84 -26.66 17.30 -2.80
C LYS A 84 -25.45 17.96 -3.49
N GLU A 85 -25.31 19.28 -3.34
CA GLU A 85 -24.23 20.09 -3.92
C GLU A 85 -23.12 20.44 -2.90
N ALA A 86 -22.97 19.62 -1.85
CA ALA A 86 -21.93 19.85 -0.84
C ALA A 86 -20.52 19.69 -1.42
N SER A 87 -19.61 20.51 -0.90
CA SER A 87 -18.18 20.49 -1.21
C SER A 87 -17.40 19.71 -0.15
N ILE A 88 -16.70 18.64 -0.56
CA ILE A 88 -15.94 17.74 0.32
C ILE A 88 -14.44 17.94 0.13
N GLY A 89 -13.78 18.60 1.07
CA GLY A 89 -12.34 18.73 1.07
C GLY A 89 -11.66 17.47 1.54
N VAL A 90 -10.62 17.03 0.83
CA VAL A 90 -9.74 15.94 1.22
C VAL A 90 -8.43 16.09 0.47
N ASP A 91 -7.30 15.67 1.02
CA ASP A 91 -6.06 15.66 0.24
C ASP A 91 -6.13 14.55 -0.84
N PRO A 92 -6.04 14.90 -2.15
CA PRO A 92 -6.11 13.92 -3.23
C PRO A 92 -4.94 12.90 -3.20
N TRP A 93 -3.82 13.23 -2.55
CA TRP A 93 -2.71 12.30 -2.37
C TRP A 93 -3.00 11.24 -1.30
N CYS A 94 -3.85 11.57 -0.32
CA CYS A 94 -4.19 10.70 0.80
C CYS A 94 -5.42 9.82 0.55
N ILE A 95 -6.02 9.81 -0.65
CA ILE A 95 -7.15 8.92 -0.99
C ILE A 95 -6.93 8.16 -2.28
N SER A 96 -7.55 6.97 -2.40
CA SER A 96 -7.45 6.16 -3.60
C SER A 96 -8.44 6.61 -4.69
N ILE A 97 -8.21 6.17 -5.92
CA ILE A 97 -9.14 6.35 -7.05
C ILE A 97 -10.54 5.85 -6.69
N ASP A 98 -10.64 4.63 -6.15
CA ASP A 98 -11.90 4.00 -5.73
C ASP A 98 -12.65 4.85 -4.68
N THR A 99 -11.91 5.41 -3.71
CA THR A 99 -12.49 6.28 -2.68
C THR A 99 -13.02 7.58 -3.27
N ALA A 100 -12.21 8.23 -4.13
CA ALA A 100 -12.60 9.48 -4.79
C ALA A 100 -13.81 9.29 -5.72
N GLN A 101 -13.82 8.23 -6.53
CA GLN A 101 -14.93 7.89 -7.42
C GLN A 101 -16.21 7.58 -6.64
N ARG A 102 -16.10 6.91 -5.49
CA ARG A 102 -17.25 6.64 -4.62
C ARG A 102 -17.81 7.90 -3.98
N TRP A 103 -16.96 8.88 -3.67
CA TRP A 103 -17.42 10.14 -3.12
C TRP A 103 -17.99 11.06 -4.20
N GLU A 104 -17.62 10.99 -5.49
CA GLU A 104 -18.18 11.84 -6.56
C GLU A 104 -18.09 13.37 -6.31
N TYR A 105 -17.19 13.85 -5.44
CA TYR A 105 -17.12 15.28 -5.04
C TYR A 105 -15.75 15.93 -5.27
N PHE A 106 -15.73 17.26 -5.32
CA PHE A 106 -14.55 18.11 -5.55
C PHE A 106 -13.51 17.95 -4.45
N VAL A 107 -12.38 17.33 -4.80
CA VAL A 107 -11.20 17.18 -3.96
C VAL A 107 -10.30 18.41 -4.14
N ASP A 108 -10.07 19.18 -3.07
CA ASP A 108 -9.17 20.36 -3.05
C ASP A 108 -7.95 20.12 -2.15
N GLU A 109 -6.79 20.70 -2.50
CA GLU A 109 -5.59 20.66 -1.66
C GLU A 109 -5.74 21.55 -0.43
N VAL A 110 -5.77 20.97 0.77
CA VAL A 110 -6.04 21.72 2.02
C VAL A 110 -4.79 21.90 2.90
N TRP A 111 -3.69 21.16 2.66
CA TRP A 111 -2.55 21.12 3.59
C TRP A 111 -1.30 21.82 3.07
N ILE A 112 -1.07 23.08 3.48
CA ILE A 112 0.01 23.94 2.98
C ILE A 112 1.24 23.96 3.92
N ASN A 113 1.07 23.74 5.23
CA ASN A 113 2.15 23.85 6.24
C ASN A 113 2.54 22.46 6.78
N CYS A 114 3.46 21.78 6.10
CA CYS A 114 3.94 20.46 6.51
C CYS A 114 5.32 20.54 7.18
N LEU A 115 5.55 19.68 8.18
CA LEU A 115 6.88 19.46 8.74
C LEU A 115 7.83 18.96 7.64
N LEU A 116 9.12 19.31 7.75
CA LEU A 116 10.13 18.78 6.83
C LEU A 116 10.16 17.25 6.93
N ALA A 117 10.26 16.58 5.78
CA ALA A 117 10.45 15.13 5.76
C ALA A 117 11.74 14.75 6.49
N GLU A 118 11.65 13.74 7.35
CA GLU A 118 12.84 13.05 7.84
C GLU A 118 13.57 12.40 6.66
N ILE A 119 14.88 12.58 6.60
CA ILE A 119 15.72 12.05 5.54
C ILE A 119 16.34 10.75 6.04
N ASN A 120 15.65 9.64 5.78
CA ASN A 120 16.17 8.31 6.07
C ASN A 120 16.78 7.71 4.80
N ALA A 121 18.01 7.18 4.91
CA ALA A 121 18.72 6.67 3.76
C ALA A 121 18.05 5.42 3.15
N VAL A 122 18.08 5.34 1.82
CA VAL A 122 17.71 4.13 1.08
C VAL A 122 18.83 3.11 1.21
N ILE A 123 18.48 1.89 1.61
CA ILE A 123 19.40 0.76 1.75
C ILE A 123 19.04 -0.30 0.73
N VAL A 124 20.02 -0.78 -0.04
CA VAL A 124 19.84 -1.93 -0.93
C VAL A 124 19.63 -3.18 -0.08
N HIS A 125 18.52 -3.88 -0.30
CA HIS A 125 18.24 -5.17 0.30
C HIS A 125 19.13 -6.24 -0.35
N PRO A 126 20.01 -6.91 0.41
CA PRO A 126 20.93 -7.87 -0.17
C PRO A 126 20.23 -9.04 -0.86
N LEU A 127 20.79 -9.49 -1.99
CA LEU A 127 20.19 -10.54 -2.82
C LEU A 127 19.98 -11.86 -2.08
N ASN A 128 20.86 -12.21 -1.14
CA ASN A 128 20.75 -13.40 -0.29
C ASN A 128 19.54 -13.39 0.65
N PHE A 129 18.91 -12.22 0.89
CA PHE A 129 17.65 -12.11 1.62
C PHE A 129 16.45 -11.90 0.68
N ALA A 130 16.65 -11.27 -0.48
CA ALA A 130 15.60 -11.07 -1.47
C ALA A 130 15.23 -12.36 -2.22
N GLY A 131 16.21 -13.24 -2.47
CA GLY A 131 16.07 -14.47 -3.26
C GLY A 131 15.95 -14.25 -4.78
N ARG A 132 15.57 -13.04 -5.22
CA ARG A 132 15.49 -12.65 -6.63
C ARG A 132 16.01 -11.25 -6.88
N SER A 133 16.69 -11.05 -8.00
CA SER A 133 17.24 -9.74 -8.38
C SER A 133 16.16 -8.81 -8.92
N VAL A 134 16.46 -7.51 -8.96
CA VAL A 134 15.54 -6.49 -9.50
C VAL A 134 15.27 -6.72 -10.98
N ALA A 135 16.31 -6.97 -11.78
CA ALA A 135 16.18 -7.28 -13.20
C ALA A 135 15.24 -8.47 -13.45
N ASP A 136 15.33 -9.49 -12.60
CA ASP A 136 14.52 -10.69 -12.65
C ASP A 136 13.04 -10.44 -12.33
N LYS A 137 12.75 -9.57 -11.36
CA LYS A 137 11.40 -9.14 -11.00
C LYS A 137 10.80 -8.23 -12.08
N LEU A 138 11.58 -7.26 -12.59
CA LEU A 138 11.18 -6.40 -13.69
C LEU A 138 10.90 -7.20 -14.96
N LYS A 139 11.70 -8.23 -15.25
CA LYS A 139 11.42 -9.16 -16.35
C LYS A 139 10.05 -9.80 -16.19
N ASP A 140 9.66 -10.23 -14.98
CA ASP A 140 8.35 -10.82 -14.75
C ASP A 140 7.21 -9.81 -14.88
N VAL A 141 7.40 -8.58 -14.38
CA VAL A 141 6.43 -7.48 -14.57
C VAL A 141 6.25 -7.14 -16.05
N ARG A 142 7.32 -7.26 -16.85
CA ARG A 142 7.32 -6.99 -18.30
C ARG A 142 6.97 -8.22 -19.15
N LYS A 143 6.95 -9.42 -18.58
CA LYS A 143 6.72 -10.66 -19.35
C LYS A 143 5.32 -10.61 -19.96
N LYS A 144 5.27 -10.63 -21.29
CA LYS A 144 4.07 -11.00 -22.05
C LYS A 144 3.84 -12.50 -21.81
N PRO A 145 2.65 -12.97 -21.39
CA PRO A 145 2.42 -14.41 -21.37
C PRO A 145 2.55 -14.94 -22.81
N VAL A 146 3.43 -15.94 -22.99
CA VAL A 146 3.40 -16.84 -24.14
C VAL A 146 2.06 -17.58 -24.04
N GLN A 147 1.34 -17.69 -25.17
CA GLN A 147 0.13 -18.52 -25.27
C GLN A 147 0.38 -19.87 -24.56
N GLU A 148 -0.61 -20.26 -23.76
CA GLU A 148 -0.68 -21.48 -22.96
C GLU A 148 0.17 -22.63 -23.50
N GLN A 149 1.21 -23.00 -22.74
CA GLN A 149 1.68 -24.38 -22.64
C GLN A 149 2.65 -24.64 -21.48
N ALA A 150 2.93 -23.66 -20.61
CA ALA A 150 3.81 -23.86 -19.47
C ALA A 150 3.07 -23.66 -18.14
N GLN A 151 2.96 -24.77 -17.40
CA GLN A 151 2.63 -24.91 -15.97
C GLN A 151 1.15 -25.15 -15.61
N ASP A 152 0.58 -26.22 -16.20
CA ASP A 152 -0.67 -26.86 -15.77
C ASP A 152 -0.76 -27.16 -14.25
N SER A 153 0.36 -27.32 -13.55
CA SER A 153 0.37 -27.69 -12.13
C SER A 153 -0.06 -26.55 -11.20
N ILE A 154 0.38 -25.31 -11.44
CA ILE A 154 0.00 -24.14 -10.62
C ILE A 154 -1.44 -23.75 -10.93
N PHE A 155 -1.81 -23.74 -12.21
CA PHE A 155 -3.20 -23.48 -12.62
C PHE A 155 -4.17 -24.55 -12.10
N SER A 156 -3.77 -25.83 -12.10
CA SER A 156 -4.56 -26.91 -11.48
C SER A 156 -4.73 -26.70 -9.98
N PHE A 157 -3.68 -26.31 -9.26
CA PHE A 157 -3.80 -25.99 -7.83
C PHE A 157 -4.70 -24.78 -7.58
N PHE A 158 -4.58 -23.69 -8.34
CA PHE A 158 -5.48 -22.55 -8.23
C PHE A 158 -6.92 -22.91 -8.61
N ARG A 159 -7.13 -23.70 -9.65
CA ARG A 159 -8.46 -24.19 -10.06
C ARG A 159 -9.03 -25.14 -9.02
N MET A 160 -8.21 -25.96 -8.37
CA MET A 160 -8.60 -26.87 -7.29
C MET A 160 -8.93 -26.10 -6.01
N VAL A 161 -8.07 -25.19 -5.57
CA VAL A 161 -8.32 -24.31 -4.42
C VAL A 161 -9.54 -23.46 -4.69
N TYR A 162 -9.72 -22.93 -5.90
CA TYR A 162 -10.93 -22.20 -6.26
C TYR A 162 -12.16 -23.10 -6.35
N SER A 163 -12.06 -24.32 -6.88
CA SER A 163 -13.18 -25.28 -6.88
C SER A 163 -13.58 -25.65 -5.46
N TYR A 164 -12.59 -25.88 -4.59
CA TYR A 164 -12.78 -26.17 -3.18
C TYR A 164 -13.39 -24.97 -2.45
N LEU A 165 -12.84 -23.77 -2.68
CA LEU A 165 -13.39 -22.53 -2.14
C LEU A 165 -14.80 -22.29 -2.68
N LYS A 166 -15.09 -22.54 -3.95
CA LYS A 166 -16.42 -22.39 -4.57
C LYS A 166 -17.44 -23.38 -4.00
N GLU A 167 -17.04 -24.62 -3.71
CA GLU A 167 -17.88 -25.57 -2.98
C GLU A 167 -18.20 -25.09 -1.55
N VAL A 168 -17.22 -24.47 -0.88
CA VAL A 168 -17.42 -23.88 0.46
C VAL A 168 -18.17 -22.53 0.40
N HIS A 169 -18.00 -21.73 -0.66
CA HIS A 169 -18.50 -20.35 -0.78
C HIS A 169 -19.83 -20.19 -1.53
N ASN A 170 -20.39 -21.21 -2.17
CA ASN A 170 -21.72 -21.12 -2.79
C ASN A 170 -22.87 -20.78 -1.80
N LYS A 171 -22.58 -20.58 -0.50
CA LYS A 171 -23.52 -20.01 0.48
C LYS A 171 -23.45 -18.48 0.63
N PHE A 172 -22.40 -17.80 0.18
CA PHE A 172 -22.26 -16.35 0.35
C PHE A 172 -21.56 -15.77 -0.89
N PHE A 173 -22.16 -14.74 -1.50
CA PHE A 173 -21.72 -14.02 -2.69
C PHE A 173 -22.12 -14.58 -4.06
N GLN A 174 -23.36 -14.23 -4.44
CA GLN A 174 -23.69 -13.89 -5.82
C GLN A 174 -22.92 -12.62 -6.19
N ASN A 175 -21.84 -12.74 -6.96
CA ASN A 175 -21.39 -11.77 -7.98
C ASN A 175 -20.03 -12.26 -8.52
N GLY A 176 -20.10 -12.91 -9.68
CA GLY A 176 -18.95 -13.46 -10.37
C GLY A 176 -18.07 -12.38 -10.97
N LEU A 177 -16.88 -12.21 -10.42
CA LEU A 177 -15.81 -11.46 -11.09
C LEU A 177 -14.44 -12.02 -10.69
N PHE A 178 -14.00 -13.06 -11.40
CA PHE A 178 -12.59 -13.36 -11.55
C PHE A 178 -12.35 -13.93 -12.94
N VAL A 179 -12.22 -13.04 -13.93
CA VAL A 179 -11.51 -13.36 -15.17
C VAL A 179 -10.04 -13.57 -14.77
N PRO A 180 -9.31 -14.58 -15.32
CA PRO A 180 -7.91 -14.79 -14.96
C PRO A 180 -7.13 -13.49 -15.17
N LEU A 181 -6.57 -12.95 -14.09
CA LEU A 181 -5.78 -11.72 -14.05
C LEU A 181 -4.64 -11.66 -15.08
N LEU A 182 -4.30 -12.79 -15.71
CA LEU A 182 -3.30 -12.93 -16.76
C LEU A 182 -3.73 -12.43 -18.14
N GLU A 183 -5.04 -12.35 -18.45
CA GLU A 183 -5.48 -11.94 -19.81
C GLU A 183 -5.43 -10.42 -20.05
N VAL A 184 -5.33 -9.58 -19.01
CA VAL A 184 -5.43 -8.12 -19.17
C VAL A 184 -4.06 -7.42 -19.33
N PHE A 185 -2.94 -8.13 -19.10
CA PHE A 185 -1.59 -7.54 -19.09
C PHE A 185 -1.02 -7.10 -20.46
N GLN A 186 -1.77 -7.22 -21.56
CA GLN A 186 -1.21 -7.00 -22.89
C GLN A 186 -1.51 -5.64 -23.53
N LYS A 187 -2.24 -4.73 -22.87
CA LYS A 187 -2.71 -3.45 -23.47
C LYS A 187 -2.10 -2.17 -22.90
N CYS A 188 -1.16 -2.29 -21.96
CA CYS A 188 -0.65 -1.14 -21.23
C CYS A 188 0.76 -0.72 -21.65
N LEU A 189 0.91 0.58 -21.85
CA LEU A 189 2.13 1.29 -22.13
C LEU A 189 3.08 1.33 -20.90
N GLY A 190 2.49 1.36 -19.70
CA GLY A 190 3.23 1.29 -18.44
C GLY A 190 2.31 1.04 -17.24
N ILE A 191 2.93 0.80 -16.08
CA ILE A 191 2.25 0.50 -14.81
C ILE A 191 2.73 1.46 -13.73
N ILE A 192 1.80 2.06 -13.00
CA ILE A 192 2.09 2.94 -11.86
C ILE A 192 1.97 2.14 -10.56
N PHE A 193 3.04 2.14 -9.77
CA PHE A 193 3.09 1.56 -8.43
C PHE A 193 3.19 2.67 -7.38
N THR A 194 2.17 2.76 -6.53
CA THR A 194 2.10 3.74 -5.43
C THR A 194 2.22 3.13 -4.05
N ALA A 195 1.85 1.85 -3.92
CA ALA A 195 1.98 1.12 -2.68
C ALA A 195 3.46 0.98 -2.33
N ILE A 196 3.83 1.51 -1.17
CA ILE A 196 5.21 1.63 -0.72
C ILE A 196 5.93 0.28 -0.56
N ASP A 197 5.18 -0.75 -0.15
CA ASP A 197 5.69 -2.12 -0.01
C ASP A 197 5.96 -2.76 -1.38
N GLU A 198 5.22 -2.37 -2.42
CA GLU A 198 5.42 -2.86 -3.78
C GLU A 198 6.70 -2.31 -4.40
N VAL A 199 6.94 -1.01 -4.25
CA VAL A 199 8.19 -0.38 -4.70
C VAL A 199 9.39 -0.96 -3.95
N SER A 200 9.29 -1.08 -2.62
CA SER A 200 10.35 -1.65 -1.79
C SER A 200 10.65 -3.11 -2.15
N TRP A 201 9.62 -3.91 -2.48
CA TRP A 201 9.78 -5.29 -2.88
C TRP A 201 10.34 -5.43 -4.31
N LEU A 202 9.84 -4.64 -5.27
CA LEU A 202 10.23 -4.72 -6.67
C LEU A 202 11.71 -4.38 -6.87
N TYR A 203 12.17 -3.31 -6.22
CA TYR A 203 13.54 -2.79 -6.39
C TYR A 203 14.53 -3.27 -5.33
N ASN A 204 14.14 -4.21 -4.47
CA ASN A 204 14.98 -4.69 -3.37
C ASN A 204 15.56 -3.51 -2.56
N ILE A 205 14.72 -2.58 -2.12
CA ILE A 205 15.13 -1.46 -1.28
C ILE A 205 14.43 -1.48 0.06
N ARG A 206 15.11 -0.96 1.08
CA ARG A 206 14.61 -0.80 2.44
C ARG A 206 14.91 0.62 2.90
N GLY A 207 14.10 1.10 3.82
CA GLY A 207 14.26 2.39 4.46
C GLY A 207 13.67 2.35 5.86
N SER A 208 13.63 3.52 6.50
CA SER A 208 13.02 3.73 7.81
C SER A 208 12.08 4.93 7.79
N ASP A 209 11.50 5.21 6.61
CA ASP A 209 10.58 6.34 6.41
C ASP A 209 9.29 6.21 7.23
N VAL A 210 8.90 4.99 7.54
CA VAL A 210 7.73 4.66 8.35
C VAL A 210 8.17 3.76 9.50
N ALA A 211 7.74 4.07 10.72
CA ALA A 211 8.05 3.26 11.89
C ALA A 211 7.56 1.81 11.69
N TYR A 212 8.33 0.85 12.22
CA TYR A 212 8.01 -0.59 12.20
C TYR A 212 7.99 -1.25 10.81
N CYS A 213 8.11 -0.48 9.73
CA CYS A 213 8.11 -0.99 8.36
C CYS A 213 9.43 -0.62 7.66
N SER A 214 10.15 -1.63 7.16
CA SER A 214 11.41 -1.40 6.43
C SER A 214 11.17 -0.95 4.98
N ILE A 215 10.60 0.24 4.80
CA ILE A 215 10.08 0.76 3.53
C ILE A 215 10.57 2.17 3.22
N VAL A 216 10.52 2.54 1.94
CA VAL A 216 10.98 3.85 1.40
C VAL A 216 9.81 4.54 0.73
N HIS A 217 9.49 5.77 1.12
CA HIS A 217 8.54 6.65 0.42
C HIS A 217 9.02 6.90 -1.00
N ALA A 218 8.45 6.15 -1.93
CA ALA A 218 8.76 6.24 -3.35
C ALA A 218 7.57 5.80 -4.20
N PHE A 219 7.44 6.41 -5.37
CA PHE A 219 6.54 5.96 -6.44
C PHE A 219 7.35 5.29 -7.54
N SER A 220 6.71 4.45 -8.36
CA SER A 220 7.37 3.84 -9.49
C SER A 220 6.50 3.79 -10.73
N ILE A 221 7.13 3.95 -11.88
CA ILE A 221 6.53 3.70 -13.19
C ILE A 221 7.38 2.66 -13.90
N VAL A 222 6.78 1.56 -14.34
CA VAL A 222 7.46 0.52 -15.12
C VAL A 222 6.86 0.48 -16.52
N THR A 223 7.72 0.61 -17.52
CA THR A 223 7.37 0.44 -18.94
C THR A 223 7.90 -0.88 -19.46
N SER A 224 7.62 -1.18 -20.74
CA SER A 224 8.15 -2.35 -21.43
C SER A 224 9.67 -2.46 -21.41
N ASN A 225 10.37 -1.31 -21.42
CA ASN A 225 11.83 -1.25 -21.61
C ASN A 225 12.57 -0.49 -20.50
N SER A 226 11.86 0.24 -19.65
CA SER A 226 12.46 1.09 -18.62
C SER A 226 11.67 1.03 -17.32
N ALA A 227 12.28 1.49 -16.24
CA ALA A 227 11.65 1.57 -14.94
C ALA A 227 12.13 2.85 -14.25
N PHE A 228 11.23 3.52 -13.56
CA PHE A 228 11.47 4.81 -12.93
C PHE A 228 11.10 4.71 -11.46
N ILE A 229 11.96 5.24 -10.59
CA ILE A 229 11.70 5.37 -9.15
C ILE A 229 11.72 6.85 -8.81
N TYR A 230 10.59 7.36 -8.32
CA TYR A 230 10.43 8.72 -7.84
C TYR A 230 10.62 8.70 -6.33
N VAL A 231 11.76 9.22 -5.87
CA VAL A 231 12.18 9.20 -4.46
C VAL A 231 12.85 10.51 -4.12
N ASP A 232 12.86 10.88 -2.84
CA ASP A 232 13.65 12.03 -2.37
C ASP A 232 15.14 11.74 -2.58
N MET A 233 15.76 12.47 -3.50
CA MET A 233 17.17 12.28 -3.88
C MET A 233 18.14 12.47 -2.72
N ARG A 234 17.75 13.19 -1.66
CA ARG A 234 18.56 13.34 -0.45
C ARG A 234 18.74 12.01 0.30
N LYS A 235 17.86 11.04 0.05
CA LYS A 235 17.89 9.69 0.65
C LYS A 235 18.78 8.71 -0.11
N VAL A 236 19.18 9.03 -1.34
CA VAL A 236 19.84 8.10 -2.27
C VAL A 236 21.36 8.33 -2.26
N SER A 237 22.13 7.30 -1.89
CA SER A 237 23.60 7.31 -2.02
C SER A 237 24.04 6.95 -3.44
N VAL A 238 25.30 7.26 -3.79
CA VAL A 238 25.91 6.95 -5.09
C VAL A 238 25.85 5.45 -5.44
N GLU A 239 25.90 4.57 -4.42
CA GLU A 239 25.86 3.10 -4.59
C GLU A 239 24.55 2.61 -5.23
N TYR A 240 23.43 3.30 -5.00
CA TYR A 240 22.12 2.84 -5.47
C TYR A 240 21.93 2.97 -7.00
N THR A 241 22.66 3.89 -7.64
CA THR A 241 22.60 4.13 -9.09
C THR A 241 22.94 2.89 -9.95
N ALA A 242 23.39 1.79 -9.34
CA ALA A 242 23.88 0.58 -10.00
C ALA A 242 23.00 -0.68 -9.88
N VAL A 243 21.80 -0.61 -9.28
CA VAL A 243 20.99 -1.83 -9.02
C VAL A 243 20.54 -2.53 -10.32
N SER A 244 20.24 -1.77 -11.37
CA SER A 244 19.98 -2.29 -12.72
C SER A 244 20.12 -1.17 -13.76
N SER A 245 20.58 -1.50 -14.97
CA SER A 245 20.88 -0.51 -16.03
C SER A 245 19.64 0.16 -16.64
N ASP A 246 18.46 -0.42 -16.44
CA ASP A 246 17.17 0.03 -16.97
C ASP A 246 16.31 0.75 -15.93
N VAL A 247 16.85 0.97 -14.73
CA VAL A 247 16.18 1.67 -13.63
C VAL A 247 16.75 3.08 -13.50
N THR A 248 15.88 4.07 -13.63
CA THR A 248 16.22 5.49 -13.51
C THR A 248 15.65 6.07 -12.22
N LEU A 249 16.49 6.78 -11.48
CA LEU A 249 16.11 7.53 -10.29
C LEU A 249 15.69 8.93 -10.67
N LEU A 250 14.52 9.34 -10.19
CA LEU A 250 13.96 10.66 -10.38
C LEU A 250 13.60 11.25 -9.01
N ALA A 251 13.74 12.56 -8.89
CA ALA A 251 13.34 13.27 -7.69
C ALA A 251 11.81 13.34 -7.61
N THR A 252 11.24 13.24 -6.40
CA THR A 252 9.78 13.23 -6.19
C THR A 252 9.11 14.51 -6.68
N ASP A 253 9.77 15.68 -6.63
CA ASP A 253 9.27 16.96 -7.14
C ASP A 253 9.11 16.98 -8.68
N LYS A 254 9.77 16.07 -9.39
CA LYS A 254 9.53 15.84 -10.82
C LYS A 254 8.15 15.23 -11.10
N LEU A 255 7.42 14.80 -10.07
CA LEU A 255 6.03 14.38 -10.17
C LEU A 255 5.07 15.58 -10.21
N ASP A 256 5.47 16.73 -9.66
CA ASP A 256 4.66 17.96 -9.54
C ASP A 256 4.99 19.04 -10.58
N THR A 257 6.24 19.13 -11.05
CA THR A 257 6.60 20.00 -12.19
C THR A 257 5.94 19.60 -13.52
N VAL A 258 5.18 18.51 -13.52
CA VAL A 258 4.27 18.08 -14.59
C VAL A 258 2.99 18.93 -14.64
N SER A 259 2.69 19.74 -13.61
CA SER A 259 1.49 20.60 -13.54
C SER A 259 1.54 21.88 -14.39
N THR A 260 2.71 22.31 -14.90
CA THR A 260 2.83 23.52 -15.73
C THR A 260 3.05 23.27 -17.21
N ALA A 261 3.35 22.03 -17.60
CA ALA A 261 3.35 21.61 -19.00
C ALA A 261 2.03 20.90 -19.30
N LYS A 262 1.11 21.63 -19.94
CA LYS A 262 -0.10 21.05 -20.53
C LYS A 262 0.30 19.85 -21.38
N VAL A 263 -0.16 18.66 -20.96
CA VAL A 263 -0.12 17.38 -21.68
C VAL A 263 1.30 16.80 -21.87
N ASP A 264 1.38 15.47 -21.77
CA ASP A 264 2.52 14.66 -22.17
C ASP A 264 3.72 14.56 -21.18
N LEU A 265 3.64 13.78 -20.08
CA LEU A 265 4.85 13.13 -19.53
C LEU A 265 4.67 11.66 -19.16
N ALA A 266 3.55 11.25 -18.54
CA ALA A 266 3.23 9.83 -18.52
C ALA A 266 3.03 9.29 -19.97
N GLU A 267 2.57 10.16 -20.87
CA GLU A 267 2.62 9.90 -22.32
C GLU A 267 3.95 10.32 -22.96
N THR A 268 4.56 11.50 -22.70
CA THR A 268 5.85 11.87 -23.36
C THR A 268 7.00 10.99 -22.93
N GLU A 269 7.20 10.70 -21.65
CA GLU A 269 8.35 9.92 -21.23
C GLU A 269 8.22 8.47 -21.68
N VAL A 270 6.98 8.01 -21.84
CA VAL A 270 6.74 6.69 -22.41
C VAL A 270 6.74 6.71 -23.95
N ARG A 271 6.37 7.82 -24.61
CA ARG A 271 6.45 8.04 -26.08
C ARG A 271 7.85 8.36 -26.60
N LYS A 272 8.66 9.14 -25.87
CA LYS A 272 10.06 9.48 -26.20
C LYS A 272 10.88 8.21 -26.35
N ILE A 273 10.66 7.23 -25.46
CA ILE A 273 11.37 5.95 -25.47
C ILE A 273 10.93 5.05 -26.64
N THR A 274 9.65 5.07 -27.04
CA THR A 274 9.20 4.33 -28.25
C THR A 274 9.73 4.94 -29.55
N SER A 275 9.91 6.26 -29.64
CA SER A 275 10.35 6.91 -30.89
C SER A 275 11.81 6.67 -31.26
N GLU A 276 12.66 6.27 -30.30
CA GLU A 276 14.08 5.98 -30.58
C GLU A 276 14.32 4.57 -31.12
N THR A 277 13.33 3.66 -31.03
CA THR A 277 13.52 2.24 -31.45
C THR A 277 12.93 1.90 -32.81
N ASP A 278 11.99 2.68 -33.34
CA ASP A 278 11.35 2.40 -34.64
C ASP A 278 11.89 3.30 -35.77
N LYS A 279 13.14 3.04 -36.15
CA LYS A 279 13.66 3.40 -37.48
C LYS A 279 13.82 2.15 -38.34
N SER A 280 12.73 1.48 -38.69
CA SER A 280 12.74 0.59 -39.86
C SER A 280 11.33 0.16 -40.30
N VAL A 281 11.16 0.15 -41.62
CA VAL A 281 10.10 -0.48 -42.43
C VAL A 281 8.84 0.35 -42.73
N ASN A 282 8.91 0.98 -43.92
CA ASN A 282 7.78 1.39 -44.76
C ASN A 282 6.84 0.20 -45.04
N GLY A 283 5.55 0.35 -44.73
CA GLY A 283 4.52 -0.59 -45.14
C GLY A 283 3.13 -0.05 -44.83
N GLU A 284 2.36 0.26 -45.87
CA GLU A 284 0.98 0.71 -45.82
C GLU A 284 0.06 -0.40 -45.29
N HIS A 285 -0.25 -0.38 -43.99
CA HIS A 285 -1.34 -1.17 -43.42
C HIS A 285 -2.35 -0.25 -42.73
N LYS A 286 -3.62 -0.45 -43.10
CA LYS A 286 -4.80 0.26 -42.61
C LYS A 286 -4.78 0.32 -41.08
N ALA A 287 -5.11 1.50 -40.54
CA ALA A 287 -5.19 1.79 -39.12
C ALA A 287 -6.20 0.88 -38.41
N GLU A 288 -5.75 -0.30 -37.97
CA GLU A 288 -6.28 -0.92 -36.77
C GLU A 288 -5.86 -0.01 -35.62
N GLU A 289 -6.83 0.52 -34.88
CA GLU A 289 -6.58 1.30 -33.66
C GLU A 289 -5.70 0.46 -32.74
N ASN A 290 -4.40 0.78 -32.68
CA ASN A 290 -3.42 0.07 -31.87
C ASN A 290 -3.82 0.20 -30.39
N SER A 291 -4.48 -0.83 -29.89
CA SER A 291 -5.09 -0.98 -28.56
C SER A 291 -4.06 -1.07 -27.41
N ASN A 292 -2.93 -0.35 -27.46
CA ASN A 292 -1.79 -0.51 -26.52
C ASN A 292 -1.35 0.77 -25.78
N ASP A 293 -2.19 1.81 -25.74
CA ASP A 293 -1.85 3.10 -25.11
C ASP A 293 -2.25 3.23 -23.62
N LEU A 294 -2.72 2.17 -22.96
CA LEU A 294 -3.28 2.31 -21.62
C LEU A 294 -2.21 2.41 -20.53
N ILE A 295 -2.47 3.15 -19.46
CA ILE A 295 -1.65 3.18 -18.24
C ILE A 295 -2.35 2.34 -17.19
N TRP A 296 -1.68 1.34 -16.64
CA TRP A 296 -2.21 0.54 -15.55
C TRP A 296 -2.07 1.29 -14.23
N ALA A 297 -3.17 1.47 -13.50
CA ALA A 297 -3.16 1.88 -12.10
C ALA A 297 -4.04 0.97 -11.22
N ASP A 298 -3.61 0.70 -9.98
CA ASP A 298 -4.45 -0.01 -9.00
C ASP A 298 -5.45 0.97 -8.34
N PRO A 299 -6.77 0.82 -8.54
CA PRO A 299 -7.75 1.78 -8.04
C PRO A 299 -7.83 1.85 -6.50
N LYS A 300 -7.36 0.82 -5.79
CA LYS A 300 -7.36 0.78 -4.32
C LYS A 300 -6.08 1.33 -3.72
N LYS A 301 -5.00 1.43 -4.49
CA LYS A 301 -3.67 1.85 -4.01
C LYS A 301 -3.19 3.16 -4.63
N CYS A 302 -3.49 3.41 -5.91
CA CYS A 302 -3.10 4.63 -6.60
C CYS A 302 -3.82 5.82 -5.98
N CYS A 303 -3.06 6.85 -5.61
CA CYS A 303 -3.64 8.07 -5.07
C CYS A 303 -4.38 8.84 -6.18
N TYR A 304 -5.49 9.49 -5.81
CA TYR A 304 -6.31 10.21 -6.76
C TYR A 304 -5.55 11.38 -7.42
N ALA A 305 -4.63 12.03 -6.69
CA ALA A 305 -3.78 13.10 -7.22
C ALA A 305 -2.97 12.67 -8.45
N LEU A 306 -2.44 11.44 -8.44
CA LEU A 306 -1.71 10.89 -9.59
C LEU A 306 -2.65 10.55 -10.74
N TYR A 307 -3.78 9.92 -10.42
CA TYR A 307 -4.79 9.58 -11.42
C TYR A 307 -5.38 10.81 -12.13
N ALA A 308 -5.64 11.90 -11.39
CA ALA A 308 -6.20 13.14 -11.92
C ALA A 308 -5.28 13.83 -12.95
N LYS A 309 -3.97 13.48 -12.96
CA LYS A 309 -3.00 13.93 -13.98
C LYS A 309 -3.03 13.08 -15.25
N LEU A 310 -3.75 11.96 -15.27
CA LEU A 310 -3.85 11.03 -16.40
C LEU A 310 -5.13 11.28 -17.21
N ASN A 311 -5.13 10.88 -18.48
CA ASN A 311 -6.37 10.82 -19.26
C ASN A 311 -7.17 9.57 -18.82
N PRO A 312 -8.38 9.71 -18.24
CA PRO A 312 -9.17 8.58 -17.76
C PRO A 312 -9.49 7.55 -18.84
N ASP A 313 -9.65 7.96 -20.11
CA ASP A 313 -9.90 7.06 -21.24
C ASP A 313 -8.68 6.21 -21.62
N LYS A 314 -7.51 6.57 -21.08
CA LYS A 314 -6.23 5.89 -21.29
C LYS A 314 -5.72 5.22 -20.02
N VAL A 315 -6.57 4.95 -19.03
CA VAL A 315 -6.18 4.24 -17.79
C VAL A 315 -6.90 2.90 -17.68
N LEU A 316 -6.12 1.83 -17.47
CA LEU A 316 -6.63 0.54 -17.04
C LEU A 316 -6.61 0.49 -15.50
N LEU A 317 -7.79 0.44 -14.88
CA LEU A 317 -7.94 0.31 -13.43
C LEU A 317 -8.04 -1.16 -13.02
N GLN A 318 -6.96 -1.73 -12.49
CA GLN A 318 -6.91 -3.13 -12.06
C GLN A 318 -5.91 -3.34 -10.91
N GLN A 319 -6.14 -4.34 -10.06
CA GLN A 319 -5.22 -4.71 -8.96
C GLN A 319 -3.78 -4.88 -9.46
N SER A 320 -2.82 -4.32 -8.73
CA SER A 320 -1.39 -4.40 -9.06
C SER A 320 -0.91 -5.84 -9.34
N PRO A 321 -0.10 -6.10 -10.39
CA PRO A 321 0.56 -7.41 -10.59
C PRO A 321 1.35 -7.87 -9.38
N LEU A 322 1.91 -6.89 -8.67
CA LEU A 322 2.79 -7.16 -7.57
C LEU A 322 1.99 -7.77 -6.42
N ALA A 323 0.71 -7.42 -6.23
CA ALA A 323 -0.14 -8.00 -5.21
C ALA A 323 -0.01 -9.53 -5.10
N LEU A 324 -0.15 -10.24 -6.23
CA LEU A 324 0.03 -11.70 -6.28
C LEU A 324 1.52 -12.10 -6.25
N ALA A 325 2.38 -11.40 -6.99
CA ALA A 325 3.80 -11.76 -7.08
C ALA A 325 4.53 -11.73 -5.73
N LYS A 326 4.27 -10.73 -4.88
CA LYS A 326 4.80 -10.66 -3.50
C LYS A 326 4.02 -11.55 -2.51
N ALA A 327 2.80 -11.96 -2.82
CA ALA A 327 2.08 -12.94 -1.99
C ALA A 327 2.69 -14.35 -2.12
N LEU A 328 3.16 -14.71 -3.32
CA LEU A 328 3.84 -15.98 -3.59
C LEU A 328 5.32 -15.91 -3.20
N LYS A 329 5.62 -16.24 -1.93
CA LYS A 329 6.97 -16.20 -1.39
C LYS A 329 7.91 -17.19 -2.06
N ASN A 330 9.11 -16.73 -2.41
CA ASN A 330 10.18 -17.60 -2.88
C ASN A 330 10.82 -18.38 -1.72
N SER A 331 11.67 -19.37 -2.02
CA SER A 331 12.28 -20.24 -1.00
C SER A 331 13.11 -19.48 0.05
N VAL A 332 13.78 -18.39 -0.35
CA VAL A 332 14.58 -17.54 0.55
C VAL A 332 13.69 -16.72 1.47
N GLU A 333 12.62 -16.12 0.93
CA GLU A 333 11.63 -15.39 1.73
C GLU A 333 10.91 -16.32 2.72
N LEU A 334 10.57 -17.55 2.29
CA LEU A 334 9.96 -18.56 3.16
C LEU A 334 10.89 -18.99 4.30
N ASP A 335 12.19 -19.16 4.04
CA ASP A 335 13.18 -19.44 5.08
C ASP A 335 13.33 -18.27 6.06
N GLY A 336 13.36 -17.03 5.53
CA GLY A 336 13.37 -15.82 6.34
C GLY A 336 12.14 -15.71 7.25
N LEU A 337 10.94 -16.00 6.72
CA LEU A 337 9.70 -16.02 7.50
C LEU A 337 9.73 -17.09 8.60
N LYS A 338 10.26 -18.28 8.34
CA LYS A 338 10.42 -19.33 9.37
C LYS A 338 11.34 -18.89 10.50
N LYS A 339 12.46 -18.24 10.17
CA LYS A 339 13.41 -17.70 11.17
C LYS A 339 12.76 -16.60 12.01
N ALA A 340 12.07 -15.66 11.37
CA ALA A 340 11.31 -14.62 12.07
C ALA A 340 10.26 -15.23 13.01
N HIS A 341 9.52 -16.24 12.55
CA HIS A 341 8.51 -16.92 13.36
C HIS A 341 9.09 -17.60 14.61
N ILE A 342 10.27 -18.22 14.50
CA ILE A 342 10.97 -18.81 15.66
C ILE A 342 11.37 -17.72 16.67
N GLN A 343 11.90 -16.61 16.17
CA GLN A 343 12.31 -15.47 17.00
C GLN A 343 11.10 -14.84 17.72
N ASP A 344 9.99 -14.62 17.01
CA ASP A 344 8.76 -14.09 17.57
C ASP A 344 8.16 -15.05 18.59
N GLY A 345 8.18 -16.35 18.31
CA GLY A 345 7.75 -17.38 19.26
C GLY A 345 8.58 -17.34 20.56
N ALA A 346 9.90 -17.19 20.46
CA ALA A 346 10.77 -17.05 21.62
C ALA A 346 10.46 -15.76 22.42
N ALA A 347 10.21 -14.64 21.73
CA ALA A 347 9.84 -13.38 22.37
C ALA A 347 8.51 -13.47 23.13
N VAL A 348 7.50 -14.12 22.56
CA VAL A 348 6.20 -14.38 23.22
C VAL A 348 6.38 -15.25 24.47
N VAL A 349 7.17 -16.32 24.39
CA VAL A 349 7.44 -17.18 25.57
C VAL A 349 8.14 -16.40 26.68
N GLN A 350 9.14 -15.58 26.34
CA GLN A 350 9.83 -14.74 27.32
C GLN A 350 8.86 -13.75 27.99
N TYR A 351 7.98 -13.12 27.22
CA TYR A 351 6.95 -12.23 27.74
C TYR A 351 5.99 -12.96 28.70
N LEU A 352 5.52 -14.17 28.33
CA LEU A 352 4.62 -14.95 29.18
C LEU A 352 5.29 -15.38 30.49
N VAL A 353 6.56 -15.79 30.45
CA VAL A 353 7.33 -16.11 31.65
C VAL A 353 7.54 -14.87 32.53
N TRP A 354 7.83 -13.72 31.91
CA TRP A 354 7.94 -12.45 32.63
C TRP A 354 6.62 -12.04 33.28
N LEU A 355 5.49 -12.17 32.57
CA LEU A 355 4.16 -11.84 33.06
C LEU A 355 3.77 -12.74 34.23
N ASP A 356 3.99 -14.05 34.12
CA ASP A 356 3.74 -15.01 35.20
C ASP A 356 4.51 -14.65 36.47
N LYS A 357 5.79 -14.28 36.35
CA LYS A 357 6.60 -13.79 37.47
C LYS A 357 6.03 -12.50 38.07
N LYS A 358 5.60 -11.54 37.24
CA LYS A 358 4.98 -10.31 37.75
C LYS A 358 3.65 -10.54 38.44
N MET A 359 2.85 -11.50 37.98
CA MET A 359 1.62 -11.90 38.65
C MET A 359 1.88 -12.56 40.00
N GLN A 360 2.95 -13.36 40.12
CA GLN A 360 3.39 -13.91 41.40
C GLN A 360 3.88 -12.82 42.36
N ASP A 361 4.77 -11.94 41.90
CA ASP A 361 5.38 -10.89 42.73
C ASP A 361 4.35 -9.88 43.25
N ILE A 362 3.40 -9.47 42.41
CA ILE A 362 2.46 -8.38 42.72
C ILE A 362 1.17 -8.91 43.36
N TYR A 363 0.68 -10.07 42.90
CA TYR A 363 -0.63 -10.59 43.30
C TYR A 363 -0.57 -11.93 44.04
N GLY A 364 0.61 -12.53 44.24
CA GLY A 364 0.75 -13.83 44.89
C GLY A 364 0.11 -14.98 44.10
N ALA A 365 -0.01 -14.85 42.78
CA ALA A 365 -0.55 -15.90 41.92
C ALA A 365 0.25 -17.21 42.10
N SER A 366 -0.39 -18.37 41.92
CA SER A 366 0.35 -19.62 41.79
C SER A 366 1.04 -19.62 40.43
N GLY A 367 2.35 -19.44 40.39
CA GLY A 367 3.12 -19.43 39.15
C GLY A 367 2.83 -20.64 38.26
N TYR A 368 2.77 -20.42 36.96
CA TYR A 368 2.64 -21.50 35.97
C TYR A 368 4.00 -22.10 35.60
N PHE A 369 5.06 -21.27 35.51
CA PHE A 369 6.37 -21.70 35.03
C PHE A 369 7.37 -22.03 36.14
N LEU A 370 7.08 -21.62 37.37
CA LEU A 370 7.83 -22.04 38.54
C LEU A 370 7.07 -23.21 39.16
N GLU A 371 7.61 -24.42 39.02
CA GLU A 371 7.26 -25.47 39.99
C GLU A 371 7.52 -24.87 41.36
N LYS A 372 6.54 -24.96 42.27
CA LYS A 372 6.76 -24.62 43.68
C LYS A 372 8.04 -25.33 44.06
N ASP A 373 9.12 -24.57 44.24
CA ASP A 373 10.37 -25.11 44.75
C ASP A 373 9.96 -25.92 45.94
N SER A 374 10.12 -27.24 45.77
CA SER A 374 9.73 -28.25 46.72
C SER A 374 10.16 -27.69 48.06
N VAL A 375 9.18 -27.45 48.93
CA VAL A 375 9.43 -27.17 50.33
C VAL A 375 10.10 -28.43 50.85
N LYS A 376 11.41 -28.53 50.63
CA LYS A 376 12.37 -29.25 51.44
C LYS A 376 12.34 -28.51 52.79
N LYS A 377 11.21 -28.65 53.49
CA LYS A 377 11.25 -28.66 54.94
C LYS A 377 12.01 -29.94 55.24
N GLU A 378 13.31 -29.75 55.43
CA GLU A 378 14.17 -30.71 56.11
C GLU A 378 13.36 -31.29 57.26
N LYS A 379 13.09 -32.59 57.16
CA LYS A 379 12.64 -33.37 58.30
C LYS A 379 13.80 -33.35 59.28
N HIS A 380 13.79 -32.40 60.21
CA HIS A 380 14.46 -32.61 61.48
C HIS A 380 13.68 -33.73 62.18
N PHE A 381 14.20 -34.96 62.02
CA PHE A 381 13.89 -36.07 62.92
C PHE A 381 14.63 -35.87 64.23
#